data_AF-A0A2N2PSB8-F1
#
_entry.id   AF-A0A2N2PSB8-F1
#
_cell.length_a   1.000
_cell.length_b   1.000
_cell.length_c   1.000
_cell.angle_alpha   90.00
_cell.angle_beta   90.00
_cell.angle_gamma   90.00
#
_symmetry.space_group_name_H-M   'P 1'
#
loop_
_entity.id
_entity.type
_entity.pdbx_description
1 polymer ?
#
loop_
_entity_poly.entity_id
_entity_poly.type
_entity_poly.pdbx_seq_one_letter_code
_entity_poly.pdbx_strand_id
1 'polypeptide(L)'
;MKCGVSQVCITPAVGVELAGYAARQQPSIGIHDDLYVRGLYLEQEDERLLWLHADLIGFEREQVQRLRRALAAELGLPERQLLFSAAHSHSGPATVRLRAAGTMDAGYLAALDLFRRRGLPPGMRPPAAESAVAHRPGPAGAGLPAD
;
A
#
# COMPACT_ATOMS: atom_id res chain seq x y z
N MET A 1 -6.54 -2.06 -20.56
CA MET A 1 -5.64 -2.04 -19.39
C MET A 1 -5.56 -0.61 -18.88
N LYS A 2 -5.74 -0.39 -17.58
CA LYS A 2 -5.49 0.90 -16.92
C LYS A 2 -4.29 0.76 -16.00
N CYS A 3 -3.50 1.81 -15.87
CA CYS A 3 -2.37 1.85 -14.95
C CYS A 3 -2.30 3.20 -14.24
N GLY A 4 -1.81 3.20 -13.01
CA GLY A 4 -1.56 4.40 -12.23
C GLY A 4 -0.24 4.28 -11.47
N VAL A 5 0.44 5.40 -11.27
CA VAL A 5 1.67 5.47 -10.48
C VAL A 5 1.58 6.57 -9.44
N SER A 6 2.29 6.41 -8.33
CA SER A 6 2.40 7.41 -7.27
C SER A 6 3.71 7.22 -6.50
N GLN A 7 4.14 8.27 -5.82
CA GLN A 7 5.26 8.20 -4.89
C GLN A 7 5.02 9.12 -3.69
N VAL A 8 5.48 8.70 -2.52
CA VAL A 8 5.46 9.48 -1.28
C VAL A 8 6.82 9.39 -0.62
N CYS A 9 7.40 10.54 -0.31
CA CYS A 9 8.62 10.62 0.48
C CYS A 9 8.32 10.15 1.91
N ILE A 10 9.16 9.23 2.38
CA ILE A 10 9.15 8.63 3.71
C ILE A 10 10.51 8.83 4.40
N THR A 11 11.30 9.83 3.99
CA THR A 11 12.58 10.13 4.64
C THR A 11 12.32 10.53 6.11
N PRO A 12 12.91 9.84 7.10
CA PRO A 12 12.82 10.23 8.50
C PRO A 12 13.67 11.48 8.77
N ALA A 13 13.44 12.12 9.91
CA ALA A 13 14.41 13.08 10.45
C ALA A 13 15.76 12.40 10.74
N VAL A 14 16.84 13.17 10.70
CA VAL A 14 18.18 12.73 11.10
C VAL A 14 18.17 12.31 12.58
N GLY A 15 18.90 11.24 12.91
CA GLY A 15 19.03 10.72 14.27
C GLY A 15 18.32 9.38 14.53
N VAL A 16 17.58 8.85 13.55
CA VAL A 16 17.01 7.50 13.64
C VAL A 16 18.08 6.42 13.40
N GLU A 17 17.92 5.26 14.04
CA GLU A 17 18.80 4.13 13.77
C GLU A 17 18.51 3.50 12.40
N LEU A 18 19.59 3.13 11.71
CA LEU A 18 19.54 2.49 10.39
C LEU A 18 19.56 0.97 10.53
N ALA A 19 18.88 0.28 9.61
CA ALA A 19 18.72 -1.16 9.67
C ALA A 19 19.85 -1.94 8.97
N GLY A 20 20.09 -3.18 9.39
CA GLY A 20 20.74 -4.21 8.57
C GLY A 20 22.24 -4.47 8.78
N TYR A 21 23.00 -3.55 9.39
CA TYR A 21 24.40 -3.82 9.77
C TYR A 21 24.53 -4.01 11.28
N ALA A 22 24.85 -5.23 11.70
CA ALA A 22 24.84 -5.61 13.12
C ALA A 22 25.91 -4.90 13.99
N ALA A 23 26.99 -4.43 13.38
CA ALA A 23 28.07 -3.75 14.09
C ALA A 23 27.88 -2.21 14.15
N ARG A 24 26.83 -1.68 13.51
CA ARG A 24 26.60 -0.23 13.46
C ARG A 24 26.00 0.22 14.79
N GLN A 25 26.67 1.16 15.45
CA GLN A 25 26.20 1.76 16.70
C GLN A 25 25.73 3.22 16.51
N GLN A 26 25.97 3.78 15.33
CA GLN A 26 25.70 5.17 15.02
C GLN A 26 24.33 5.31 14.33
N PRO A 27 23.45 6.22 14.80
CA PRO A 27 22.25 6.60 14.06
C PRO A 27 22.59 7.40 12.79
N SER A 28 21.58 7.72 11.99
CA SER A 28 21.76 8.59 10.82
C SER A 28 22.29 9.96 11.25
N ILE A 29 23.26 10.49 10.49
CA ILE A 29 23.84 11.84 10.70
C ILE A 29 23.50 12.80 9.56
N GLY A 30 22.75 12.33 8.57
CA GLY A 30 22.38 13.09 7.39
C GLY A 30 21.49 12.29 6.47
N ILE A 31 21.04 12.95 5.40
CA ILE A 31 20.24 12.38 4.32
C ILE A 31 21.07 12.51 3.05
N HIS A 32 21.38 11.38 2.41
CA HIS A 32 22.06 11.38 1.11
C HIS A 32 21.03 11.50 -0.02
N ASP A 33 20.03 10.59 -0.03
CA ASP A 33 18.89 10.59 -0.93
C ASP A 33 17.60 10.46 -0.13
N ASP A 34 16.50 10.98 -0.70
CA ASP A 34 15.17 10.74 -0.16
C ASP A 34 14.73 9.29 -0.33
N LEU A 35 14.01 8.79 0.67
CA LEU A 35 13.40 7.46 0.67
C LEU A 35 11.94 7.57 0.25
N TYR A 36 11.45 6.65 -0.58
CA TYR A 36 10.08 6.68 -1.06
C TYR A 36 9.34 5.36 -0.83
N VAL A 37 8.02 5.47 -0.67
CA VAL A 37 7.08 4.41 -1.05
C VAL A 37 6.52 4.78 -2.42
N ARG A 38 6.62 3.84 -3.36
CA ARG A 38 6.10 3.95 -4.72
C ARG A 38 4.94 2.99 -4.90
N GLY A 39 3.83 3.50 -5.45
CA GLY A 39 2.65 2.71 -5.75
C GLY A 39 2.51 2.51 -7.26
N LEU A 40 2.35 1.26 -7.70
CA LEU A 40 1.93 0.88 -9.05
C LEU A 40 0.55 0.23 -8.98
N TYR A 41 -0.42 0.82 -9.65
CA TYR A 41 -1.73 0.25 -9.86
C TYR A 41 -1.86 -0.29 -11.27
N LEU A 42 -2.39 -1.51 -11.40
CA LEU A 42 -2.72 -2.14 -12.67
C LEU A 42 -4.16 -2.67 -12.62
N GLU A 43 -4.90 -2.48 -13.71
CA GLU A 43 -6.25 -3.00 -13.88
C GLU A 43 -6.45 -3.55 -15.29
N GLN A 44 -6.94 -4.77 -15.35
CA GLN A 44 -7.35 -5.43 -16.58
C GLN A 44 -8.60 -6.26 -16.30
N GLU A 45 -9.70 -5.92 -16.97
CA GLU A 45 -11.00 -6.56 -16.76
C GLU A 45 -11.39 -6.48 -15.27
N ASP A 46 -11.64 -7.63 -14.63
CA ASP A 46 -12.03 -7.73 -13.22
C ASP A 46 -10.82 -7.89 -12.26
N GLU A 47 -9.61 -7.99 -12.80
CA GLU A 47 -8.39 -8.14 -11.99
C GLU A 47 -7.67 -6.80 -11.80
N ARG A 48 -7.30 -6.56 -10.54
CA ARG A 48 -6.65 -5.32 -10.08
C ARG A 48 -5.43 -5.69 -9.24
N LEU A 49 -4.39 -4.87 -9.28
CA LEU A 49 -3.19 -5.02 -8.45
C LEU A 49 -2.75 -3.65 -7.98
N LEU A 50 -2.55 -3.49 -6.67
CA LEU A 50 -1.78 -2.39 -6.10
C LEU A 50 -0.47 -2.96 -5.54
N TRP A 51 0.64 -2.58 -6.15
CA TRP A 51 1.97 -2.88 -5.67
C TRP A 51 2.60 -1.65 -5.02
N LEU A 52 2.93 -1.79 -3.74
CA LEU A 52 3.67 -0.81 -2.94
C LEU A 52 5.11 -1.28 -2.77
N HIS A 53 6.06 -0.52 -3.30
CA HIS A 53 7.49 -0.77 -3.19
C HIS A 53 8.17 0.33 -2.39
N ALA A 54 9.02 -0.02 -1.41
CA ALA A 54 9.65 0.98 -0.54
C ALA A 54 11.18 0.89 -0.51
N ASP A 55 11.82 2.05 -0.37
CA ASP A 55 13.27 2.21 -0.15
C ASP A 55 13.65 1.88 1.31
N LEU A 56 13.30 0.68 1.75
CA LEU A 56 13.46 0.18 3.12
C LEU A 56 14.17 -1.18 3.12
N ILE A 57 14.59 -1.62 4.30
CA ILE A 57 15.10 -2.98 4.49
C ILE A 57 14.00 -4.04 4.34
N GLY A 58 12.77 -3.67 4.70
CA GLY A 58 11.61 -4.55 4.75
C GLY A 58 10.44 -3.91 5.51
N PHE A 59 9.36 -4.66 5.65
CA PHE A 59 8.21 -4.30 6.48
C PHE A 59 7.98 -5.36 7.55
N GLU A 60 7.67 -4.94 8.76
CA GLU A 60 7.29 -5.87 9.82
C GLU A 60 5.97 -6.56 9.43
N ARG A 61 5.88 -7.88 9.65
CA ARG A 61 4.70 -8.68 9.26
C ARG A 61 3.39 -8.08 9.76
N GLU A 62 3.35 -7.66 11.01
CA GLU A 62 2.15 -7.08 11.63
C GLU A 62 1.75 -5.76 10.96
N GLN A 63 2.74 -4.94 10.57
CA GLN A 63 2.49 -3.69 9.87
C GLN A 63 1.89 -3.98 8.48
N VAL A 64 2.45 -4.92 7.73
CA VAL A 64 1.89 -5.34 6.42
C VAL A 64 0.45 -5.83 6.57
N GLN A 65 0.16 -6.66 7.58
CA GLN A 65 -1.20 -7.16 7.81
C GLN A 65 -2.19 -6.04 8.13
N ARG A 66 -1.80 -5.08 8.99
CA ARG A 66 -2.65 -3.92 9.28
C ARG A 66 -2.88 -3.05 8.05
N LEU A 67 -1.82 -2.75 7.29
CA LEU A 67 -1.91 -1.94 6.07
C LEU A 67 -2.77 -2.63 5.00
N ARG A 68 -2.61 -3.95 4.80
CA ARG A 68 -3.42 -4.73 3.86
C ARG A 68 -4.91 -4.61 4.18
N ARG A 69 -5.30 -4.85 5.44
CA ARG A 69 -6.71 -4.75 5.86
C ARG A 69 -7.27 -3.35 5.66
N ALA A 70 -6.52 -2.32 6.05
CA ALA A 70 -6.95 -0.93 5.93
C ALA A 70 -7.13 -0.54 4.44
N LEU A 71 -6.15 -0.82 3.60
CA LEU A 71 -6.21 -0.53 2.17
C LEU A 71 -7.29 -1.35 1.45
N ALA A 72 -7.47 -2.62 1.82
CA ALA A 72 -8.51 -3.47 1.27
C ALA A 72 -9.90 -2.86 1.50
N ALA A 73 -10.17 -2.41 2.73
CA ALA A 73 -11.42 -1.76 3.10
C ALA A 73 -11.59 -0.39 2.40
N GLU A 74 -10.54 0.43 2.37
CA GLU A 74 -10.59 1.78 1.78
C GLU A 74 -10.77 1.78 0.26
N LEU A 75 -10.27 0.75 -0.41
CA LEU A 75 -10.19 0.70 -1.87
C LEU A 75 -11.16 -0.30 -2.50
N GLY A 76 -11.87 -1.09 -1.68
CA GLY A 76 -12.68 -2.20 -2.17
C GLY A 76 -11.85 -3.22 -2.94
N LEU A 77 -10.60 -3.46 -2.48
CA LEU A 77 -9.70 -4.45 -3.04
C LEU A 77 -9.59 -5.65 -2.10
N PRO A 78 -9.64 -6.90 -2.59
CA PRO A 78 -9.28 -8.06 -1.82
C PRO A 78 -7.78 -8.01 -1.43
N GLU A 79 -7.44 -8.48 -0.23
CA GLU A 79 -6.06 -8.40 0.27
C GLU A 79 -5.02 -9.06 -0.65
N ARG A 80 -5.41 -10.11 -1.41
CA ARG A 80 -4.54 -10.78 -2.39
C ARG A 80 -4.06 -9.87 -3.51
N GLN A 81 -4.80 -8.81 -3.81
CA GLN A 81 -4.50 -7.82 -4.86
C GLN A 81 -3.64 -6.67 -4.34
N LEU A 82 -3.20 -6.73 -3.08
CA LEU A 82 -2.23 -5.81 -2.50
C LEU A 82 -0.88 -6.51 -2.44
N LEU A 83 0.17 -5.92 -2.97
CA LEU A 83 1.54 -6.44 -2.92
C LEU A 83 2.45 -5.42 -2.23
N PHE A 84 3.30 -5.89 -1.32
CA PHE A 84 4.27 -5.07 -0.62
C PHE A 84 5.65 -5.65 -0.87
N SER A 85 6.61 -4.82 -1.26
CA SER A 85 8.01 -5.20 -1.34
C SER A 85 8.92 -4.04 -0.91
N ALA A 86 10.17 -4.36 -0.62
CA ALA A 86 11.17 -3.37 -0.24
C ALA A 86 12.48 -3.63 -1.01
N ALA A 87 13.28 -2.58 -1.19
CA ALA A 87 14.58 -2.66 -1.88
C ALA A 87 15.65 -3.42 -1.09
N HIS A 88 15.38 -3.73 0.19
CA HIS A 88 16.34 -4.31 1.13
C HIS A 88 17.56 -3.39 1.39
N SER A 89 17.32 -2.09 1.48
CA SER A 89 18.37 -1.10 1.75
C SER A 89 18.81 -1.12 3.21
N HIS A 90 20.12 -1.15 3.45
CA HIS A 90 20.74 -1.03 4.77
C HIS A 90 21.02 0.44 5.17
N SER A 91 20.65 1.39 4.31
CA SER A 91 20.87 2.83 4.53
C SER A 91 19.59 3.56 4.95
N GLY A 92 18.49 2.84 5.14
CA GLY A 92 17.22 3.36 5.62
C GLY A 92 16.96 3.05 7.12
N PRO A 93 15.90 3.65 7.70
CA PRO A 93 15.53 3.44 9.09
C PRO A 93 15.16 1.98 9.40
N ALA A 94 15.31 1.59 10.67
CA ALA A 94 14.84 0.31 11.17
C ALA A 94 13.29 0.20 11.10
N THR A 95 12.81 -0.69 10.23
CA THR A 95 11.38 -0.97 10.00
C THR A 95 10.99 -2.44 10.17
N VAL A 96 11.96 -3.29 10.46
CA VAL A 96 11.78 -4.71 10.78
C VAL A 96 12.64 -5.07 11.98
N ARG A 97 12.19 -6.02 12.79
CA ARG A 97 12.99 -6.50 13.93
C ARG A 97 14.14 -7.36 13.42
N LEU A 98 15.36 -6.82 13.48
CA LEU A 98 16.59 -7.56 13.25
C LEU A 98 17.43 -7.57 14.52
N ARG A 99 18.00 -8.73 14.85
CA ARG A 99 18.85 -8.87 16.03
C ARG A 99 20.10 -7.99 15.87
N ALA A 100 20.30 -7.08 16.82
CA ALA A 100 21.45 -6.19 16.89
C ALA A 100 21.66 -5.29 15.64
N ALA A 101 20.63 -5.03 14.83
CA ALA A 101 20.79 -4.29 13.58
C ALA A 101 19.75 -3.16 13.42
N GLY A 102 19.75 -2.25 14.40
CA GLY A 102 18.91 -1.05 14.44
C GLY A 102 17.66 -1.19 15.32
N THR A 103 17.34 -0.11 16.02
CA THR A 103 16.15 0.05 16.86
C THR A 103 15.07 0.80 16.09
N MET A 104 13.86 0.23 16.05
CA MET A 104 12.74 0.85 15.34
C MET A 104 12.26 2.09 16.08
N ASP A 105 12.16 3.21 15.37
CA ASP A 105 11.62 4.46 15.92
C ASP A 105 10.09 4.48 15.82
N ALA A 106 9.40 4.60 16.96
CA ALA A 106 7.94 4.52 17.02
C ALA A 106 7.25 5.68 16.27
N GLY A 107 7.83 6.89 16.31
CA GLY A 107 7.30 8.05 15.62
C GLY A 107 7.36 7.89 14.11
N TYR A 108 8.48 7.37 13.61
CA TYR A 108 8.67 7.05 12.21
C TYR A 108 7.72 5.95 11.72
N LEU A 109 7.54 4.88 12.49
CA LEU A 109 6.59 3.81 12.12
C LEU A 109 5.15 4.33 12.03
N ALA A 110 4.74 5.20 12.96
CA ALA A 110 3.43 5.83 12.92
C ALA A 110 3.28 6.76 11.70
N ALA A 111 4.33 7.51 11.37
CA ALA A 111 4.35 8.36 10.17
C ALA A 111 4.34 7.55 8.87
N LEU A 112 5.01 6.39 8.84
CA LEU A 112 5.04 5.51 7.69
C LEU A 112 3.62 5.08 7.31
N ASP A 113 2.76 4.74 8.27
CA ASP A 113 1.36 4.37 7.99
C ASP A 113 0.55 5.50 7.32
N LEU A 114 1.02 6.76 7.35
CA LEU A 114 0.35 7.87 6.67
C LEU A 114 0.55 7.88 5.15
N PHE A 115 1.52 7.14 4.59
CA PHE A 115 1.73 7.10 3.14
C PHE A 115 0.45 6.66 2.41
N ARG A 116 -0.36 5.78 3.02
CA ARG A 116 -1.62 5.28 2.44
C ARG A 116 -2.65 6.37 2.16
N ARG A 117 -2.57 7.53 2.84
CA ARG A 117 -3.48 8.66 2.62
C ARG A 117 -3.02 9.59 1.50
N ARG A 118 -1.71 9.60 1.20
CA ARG A 118 -1.07 10.58 0.30
C ARG A 118 -0.49 9.96 -0.97
N GLY A 119 -0.31 8.64 -1.00
CA GLY A 119 0.45 7.91 -2.00
C GLY A 119 -0.33 6.86 -2.76
N LEU A 120 -1.64 7.07 -2.91
CA LEU A 120 -2.44 6.20 -3.77
C LEU A 120 -2.38 6.72 -5.21
N PRO A 121 -2.16 5.84 -6.20
CA PRO A 121 -2.24 6.20 -7.61
C PRO A 121 -3.55 6.91 -7.98
N PRO A 122 -3.50 7.92 -8.87
CA PRO A 122 -4.71 8.49 -9.47
C PRO A 122 -5.56 7.40 -10.12
N GLY A 123 -6.89 7.48 -9.98
CA GLY A 123 -7.82 6.50 -10.57
C GLY A 123 -8.18 5.31 -9.67
N MET A 124 -7.59 5.19 -8.47
CA MET A 124 -7.96 4.17 -7.47
C MET A 124 -9.14 4.56 -6.57
N ARG A 125 -9.80 5.70 -6.82
CA ARG A 125 -11.08 5.96 -6.16
C ARG A 125 -12.06 4.91 -6.66
N PRO A 126 -12.83 4.25 -5.77
CA PRO A 126 -13.91 3.40 -6.24
C PRO A 126 -14.74 4.23 -7.22
N PRO A 127 -15.21 3.64 -8.35
CA PRO A 127 -16.19 4.34 -9.16
C PRO A 127 -17.26 4.85 -8.19
N ALA A 128 -17.50 6.16 -8.18
CA ALA A 128 -18.68 6.70 -7.51
C ALA A 128 -19.81 5.81 -7.97
N ALA A 129 -20.49 5.14 -7.02
CA ALA A 129 -21.47 4.10 -7.34
C ALA A 129 -22.37 4.62 -8.45
N GLU A 130 -22.05 4.29 -9.70
CA GLU A 130 -22.89 4.60 -10.83
C GLU A 130 -24.08 3.71 -10.56
N SER A 131 -25.16 4.39 -10.18
CA SER A 131 -26.47 3.85 -9.91
C SER A 131 -26.60 2.49 -10.56
N ALA A 132 -26.65 1.44 -9.75
CA ALA A 132 -27.09 0.15 -10.23
C ALA A 132 -28.40 0.41 -10.97
N VAL A 133 -28.35 0.42 -12.30
CA VAL A 133 -29.55 0.44 -13.12
C VAL A 133 -30.18 -0.90 -12.80
N ALA A 134 -31.14 -0.87 -11.88
CA ALA A 134 -31.92 -2.02 -11.51
C ALA A 134 -32.44 -2.62 -12.81
N HIS A 135 -31.95 -3.82 -13.13
CA HIS A 135 -32.54 -4.61 -14.19
C HIS A 135 -33.96 -4.92 -13.74
N ARG A 136 -34.92 -4.11 -14.19
CA ARG A 136 -36.34 -4.40 -14.01
C ARG A 136 -36.62 -5.67 -14.83
N PRO A 137 -37.07 -6.77 -14.23
CA PRO A 137 -37.60 -7.85 -15.03
C PRO A 137 -38.81 -7.31 -15.80
N GLY A 138 -38.79 -7.50 -17.12
CA GLY A 138 -39.89 -7.11 -18.00
C GLY A 138 -41.18 -7.84 -17.60
N PRO A 139 -42.36 -7.26 -17.90
CA PRO A 139 -43.63 -7.90 -17.57
C PRO A 139 -43.71 -9.28 -18.24
N ALA A 140 -44.00 -10.30 -17.43
CA ALA A 140 -44.32 -11.63 -17.91
C ALA A 140 -45.51 -11.51 -18.88
N GLY A 141 -45.26 -11.82 -20.15
CA GLY A 141 -46.29 -11.84 -21.18
C GLY A 141 -47.38 -12.84 -20.80
N ALA A 142 -48.61 -12.35 -20.69
CA ALA A 142 -49.79 -13.18 -20.68
C ALA A 142 -49.99 -13.78 -22.07
N GLY A 143 -49.92 -15.10 -22.18
CA GLY A 143 -50.49 -15.90 -23.25
C GLY A 143 -51.09 -17.14 -22.59
N LEU A 144 -52.22 -17.72 -22.98
CA LEU A 144 -53.28 -17.49 -23.98
C LEU A 144 -54.54 -18.18 -23.38
N PRO A 145 -55.77 -17.89 -23.82
CA PRO A 145 -56.93 -18.67 -23.39
C PRO A 145 -56.91 -20.05 -24.06
N ALA A 146 -57.26 -21.09 -23.29
CA ALA A 146 -57.60 -22.39 -23.84
C ALA A 146 -59.11 -22.40 -24.16
N ASP A 147 -59.43 -22.66 -25.42
CA ASP A 147 -60.75 -23.13 -25.86
C ASP A 147 -60.98 -24.58 -25.41
#